data_AF-A0A972QHJ7-F1
#
_entry.id   AF-A0A972QHJ7-F1
#
_cell.length_a   1.000
_cell.length_b   1.000
_cell.length_c   1.000
_cell.angle_alpha   90.00
_cell.angle_beta   90.00
_cell.angle_gamma   90.00
#
_symmetry.space_group_name_H-M   'P 1'
#
loop_
_entity.id
_entity.type
_entity.pdbx_description
1 polymer ?
#
loop_
_entity_poly.entity_id
_entity_poly.type
_entity_poly.pdbx_seq_one_letter_code
_entity_poly.pdbx_strand_id
1 'polypeptide(L)'
;MSLNKKGFTLIEIITVVGILGLLVALAIPNFLKAREIARTNICKSNMKQISNAVELWATEESKQPGDIPDMSDLVPVFIRRWPSCGGLPYEIPAVGEDPACSQESPDHTF
;
A
#
# COMPACT_ATOMS: atom_id res chain seq x y z
N MET A 1 35.88 24.72 41.06
CA MET A 1 35.52 23.31 40.77
C MET A 1 35.70 23.10 39.27
N SER A 2 36.88 22.64 38.85
CA SER A 2 37.23 22.51 37.42
C SER A 2 36.56 21.26 36.86
N LEU A 3 35.51 21.46 36.06
CA LEU A 3 34.93 20.39 35.24
C LEU A 3 35.96 20.03 34.16
N ASN A 4 36.59 18.87 34.32
CA ASN A 4 37.46 18.25 33.32
C ASN A 4 36.64 18.04 32.02
N LYS A 5 36.70 19.01 31.10
CA LYS A 5 36.10 18.88 29.78
C LYS A 5 37.01 17.97 28.95
N LYS A 6 36.73 16.66 28.97
CA LYS A 6 37.29 15.73 27.99
C LYS A 6 36.76 16.13 26.61
N GLY A 7 37.64 16.57 25.73
CA GLY A 7 37.32 16.81 24.32
C GLY A 7 37.13 15.49 23.59
N PHE A 8 36.15 15.44 22.68
CA PHE A 8 35.99 14.32 21.75
C PHE A 8 37.23 14.17 20.89
N THR A 9 37.74 12.95 20.74
CA THR A 9 38.83 12.69 19.81
C THR A 9 38.29 12.63 18.37
N LEU A 10 39.10 13.04 17.40
CA LEU A 10 38.74 12.95 15.98
C LEU A 10 38.40 11.51 15.57
N ILE A 11 39.11 10.53 16.17
CA ILE A 11 38.93 9.11 15.89
C ILE A 11 37.62 8.54 16.44
N GLU A 12 37.15 9.00 17.60
CA GLU A 12 35.83 8.63 18.11
C GLU A 12 34.73 9.05 17.15
N ILE A 13 34.82 10.24 16.57
CA ILE A 13 33.79 10.71 15.62
C ILE A 13 33.86 9.90 14.31
N ILE A 14 35.06 9.67 13.77
CA ILE A 14 35.25 8.94 12.49
C ILE A 14 34.73 7.50 12.58
N THR A 15 35.03 6.79 13.66
CA THR A 15 34.59 5.40 13.82
C THR A 15 33.07 5.30 13.96
N VAL A 16 32.45 6.25 14.67
CA VAL A 16 30.99 6.31 14.82
C VAL A 16 30.28 6.56 13.49
N VAL A 17 30.71 7.57 12.71
CA VAL A 17 30.09 7.82 11.40
C VAL A 17 30.37 6.70 10.40
N GLY A 18 31.51 6.02 10.51
CA GLY A 18 31.83 4.85 9.70
C GLY A 18 30.87 3.68 9.96
N ILE A 19 30.63 3.35 11.23
CA ILE A 19 29.68 2.28 11.60
C ILE A 19 28.24 2.68 11.24
N LEU A 20 27.84 3.94 11.51
CA LEU A 20 26.51 4.44 11.12
C LEU A 20 26.29 4.37 9.60
N GLY A 21 27.28 4.74 8.79
CA GLY A 21 27.22 4.65 7.34
C GLY A 21 27.01 3.22 6.84
N LEU A 22 27.74 2.25 7.42
CA LEU A 22 27.59 0.84 7.09
C LEU A 22 26.17 0.32 7.41
N LEU A 23 25.64 0.66 8.59
CA LEU A 23 24.28 0.25 8.98
C LEU A 23 23.21 0.83 8.04
N VAL A 24 23.32 2.12 7.71
CA VAL A 24 22.38 2.80 6.81
C VAL A 24 22.44 2.23 5.39
N ALA A 25 23.63 1.92 4.88
CA ALA A 25 23.81 1.34 3.56
C ALA A 25 23.07 0.00 3.38
N LEU A 26 22.98 -0.81 4.44
CA LEU A 26 22.21 -2.05 4.44
C LEU A 26 20.71 -1.81 4.69
N ALA A 27 20.36 -0.82 5.52
CA ALA A 27 18.99 -0.56 5.91
C ALA A 27 18.13 0.07 4.80
N ILE A 28 18.66 1.05 4.05
CA ILE A 28 17.91 1.77 3.00
C ILE A 28 17.33 0.84 1.92
N PRO A 29 18.11 -0.03 1.24
CA PRO A 29 17.56 -0.85 0.17
C PRO A 29 16.49 -1.83 0.67
N ASN A 30 16.66 -2.34 1.90
CA ASN A 30 15.66 -3.20 2.52
C ASN A 30 14.37 -2.45 2.84
N PHE A 31 14.47 -1.23 3.37
CA PHE A 31 13.32 -0.38 3.68
C PHE A 31 12.51 -0.01 2.43
N LEU A 32 13.19 0.30 1.32
CA LEU A 32 12.53 0.60 0.04
C LEU A 32 11.74 -0.60 -0.50
N LYS A 33 12.31 -1.80 -0.45
CA LYS A 33 11.61 -3.04 -0.84
C LYS A 33 10.41 -3.31 0.05
N ALA A 34 10.56 -3.19 1.37
CA ALA A 34 9.47 -3.38 2.32
C ALA A 34 8.31 -2.41 2.07
N ARG A 35 8.62 -1.15 1.73
CA ARG A 35 7.61 -0.13 1.38
C ARG A 35 6.86 -0.50 0.10
N GLU A 36 7.56 -1.02 -0.90
CA GLU A 36 6.92 -1.43 -2.15
C GLU A 36 5.99 -2.62 -1.93
N ILE A 37 6.44 -3.64 -1.20
CA ILE A 37 5.61 -4.80 -0.81
C ILE A 37 4.38 -4.35 0.02
N ALA A 38 4.54 -3.37 0.91
CA ALA A 38 3.42 -2.84 1.67
C ALA A 38 2.38 -2.17 0.75
N ARG A 39 2.82 -1.43 -0.27
CA ARG A 39 1.93 -0.82 -1.27
C ARG A 39 1.18 -1.87 -2.07
N THR A 40 1.88 -2.91 -2.54
CA THR A 40 1.25 -3.98 -3.33
C THR A 40 0.23 -4.75 -2.50
N ASN A 41 0.56 -5.06 -1.23
CA ASN A 41 -0.35 -5.74 -0.30
C ASN A 41 -1.61 -4.92 0.00
N ILE A 42 -1.47 -3.60 0.19
CA ILE A 42 -2.62 -2.70 0.36
C ILE A 42 -3.49 -2.72 -0.90
N CYS A 43 -2.89 -2.58 -2.09
CA CYS A 43 -3.69 -2.53 -3.31
C CYS A 43 -4.39 -3.88 -3.59
N LYS A 44 -3.75 -5.02 -3.30
CA LYS A 44 -4.39 -6.36 -3.34
C LYS A 44 -5.54 -6.49 -2.34
N SER A 45 -5.36 -6.00 -1.13
CA SER A 45 -6.42 -6.02 -0.10
C SER A 45 -7.62 -5.15 -0.49
N ASN A 46 -7.38 -3.98 -1.09
CA ASN A 46 -8.44 -3.10 -1.59
C ASN A 46 -9.20 -3.72 -2.77
N MET A 47 -8.49 -4.32 -3.73
CA MET A 47 -9.11 -5.03 -4.87
C MET A 47 -10.02 -6.16 -4.38
N LYS A 48 -9.56 -6.96 -3.41
CA LYS A 48 -10.39 -8.00 -2.81
C LYS A 48 -11.63 -7.43 -2.09
N GLN A 49 -11.49 -6.30 -1.40
CA GLN A 49 -12.63 -5.63 -0.77
C GLN A 49 -13.66 -5.15 -1.80
N ILE A 50 -13.22 -4.60 -2.94
CA ILE A 50 -14.11 -4.18 -4.03
C ILE A 50 -14.81 -5.38 -4.65
N SER A 51 -14.06 -6.43 -5.02
CA SER A 51 -14.61 -7.65 -5.62
C SER A 51 -15.69 -8.28 -4.73
N ASN A 52 -15.41 -8.42 -3.43
CA ASN A 52 -16.40 -8.90 -2.47
C ASN A 52 -17.63 -7.98 -2.40
N ALA A 53 -17.46 -6.66 -2.46
CA ALA A 53 -18.58 -5.72 -2.41
C ALA A 53 -19.49 -5.85 -3.63
N VAL A 54 -18.90 -6.00 -4.82
CA VAL A 54 -19.63 -6.20 -6.08
C VAL A 54 -20.35 -7.55 -6.10
N GLU A 55 -19.72 -8.61 -5.59
CA GLU A 55 -20.35 -9.94 -5.47
C GLU A 55 -21.52 -9.95 -4.48
N LEU A 56 -21.38 -9.25 -3.34
CA LEU A 56 -22.47 -9.07 -2.37
C LEU A 56 -23.64 -8.30 -2.98
N TRP A 57 -23.35 -7.19 -3.66
CA TRP A 57 -24.36 -6.42 -4.40
C TRP A 57 -25.10 -7.28 -5.43
N ALA A 58 -24.36 -8.06 -6.22
CA ALA A 58 -24.94 -8.95 -7.21
C ALA A 58 -25.84 -10.03 -6.58
N THR A 59 -25.45 -10.55 -5.42
CA THR A 59 -26.22 -11.54 -4.67
C THR A 59 -27.51 -10.95 -4.08
N GLU A 60 -27.45 -9.73 -3.54
CA GLU A 60 -28.64 -9.07 -2.96
C GLU A 60 -29.64 -8.59 -4.02
N GLU A 61 -29.15 -8.05 -5.14
CA GLU A 61 -30.01 -7.53 -6.21
C GLU A 61 -30.30 -8.53 -7.35
N SER A 62 -29.85 -9.78 -7.21
CA SER A 62 -29.99 -10.83 -8.22
C SER A 62 -29.44 -10.43 -9.60
N LYS A 63 -28.27 -9.76 -9.62
CA LYS A 63 -27.58 -9.32 -10.85
C LYS A 63 -26.83 -10.47 -11.51
N GLN A 64 -26.54 -10.30 -12.80
CA GLN A 64 -25.78 -11.27 -13.59
C GLN A 64 -24.34 -10.81 -13.78
N PRO A 65 -23.42 -11.75 -14.09
CA PRO A 65 -22.07 -11.37 -14.51
C PRO A 65 -22.10 -10.41 -15.71
N GLY A 66 -21.36 -9.32 -15.62
CA GLY A 66 -21.34 -8.25 -16.63
C GLY A 66 -22.21 -7.02 -16.30
N ASP A 67 -23.07 -7.09 -15.27
CA ASP A 67 -23.75 -5.90 -14.76
C ASP A 67 -22.73 -4.97 -14.08
N ILE A 68 -22.81 -3.67 -14.38
CA ILE A 68 -21.90 -2.66 -13.85
C ILE A 68 -22.64 -1.91 -12.72
N PRO A 69 -22.17 -1.98 -11.46
CA PRO A 69 -22.77 -1.23 -10.37
C PRO A 69 -22.44 0.27 -10.49
N ASP A 70 -23.36 1.12 -10.03
CA ASP A 70 -23.04 2.54 -9.82
C ASP A 70 -22.37 2.72 -8.45
N MET A 71 -21.63 3.82 -8.27
CA MET A 71 -20.92 4.12 -7.04
C MET A 71 -21.86 4.22 -5.83
N SER A 72 -23.11 4.66 -6.04
CA SER A 72 -24.13 4.76 -4.99
C SER A 72 -24.63 3.40 -4.50
N ASP A 73 -24.53 2.36 -5.31
CA ASP A 73 -25.02 1.02 -4.96
C ASP A 73 -24.02 0.32 -4.04
N LEU A 74 -22.73 0.62 -4.21
CA LEU A 74 -21.64 0.02 -3.42
C LEU A 74 -21.36 0.80 -2.12
N VAL A 75 -21.34 2.14 -2.19
CA VAL A 75 -21.01 3.01 -1.06
C VAL A 75 -22.25 3.80 -0.60
N PRO A 76 -22.65 3.78 0.69
CA PRO A 76 -21.94 3.21 1.84
C PRO A 76 -22.40 1.79 2.24
N VAL A 77 -23.26 1.15 1.44
CA VAL A 77 -23.99 -0.07 1.83
C VAL A 77 -23.04 -1.25 2.04
N PHE A 78 -22.19 -1.55 1.06
CA PHE A 78 -21.27 -2.70 1.08
C PHE A 78 -19.85 -2.30 1.48
N ILE A 79 -19.44 -1.07 1.15
CA ILE A 79 -18.14 -0.51 1.52
C ILE A 79 -18.29 0.91 2.08
N ARG A 80 -17.56 1.20 3.17
CA ARG A 80 -17.67 2.50 3.87
C ARG A 80 -17.18 3.69 3.04
N ARG A 81 -16.16 3.48 2.20
CA ARG A 81 -15.52 4.51 1.37
C ARG A 81 -14.82 3.84 0.20
N TRP A 82 -14.88 4.45 -0.98
CA TRP A 82 -14.12 4.00 -2.14
C TRP A 82 -12.61 4.09 -1.88
N PRO A 83 -11.85 2.98 -2.02
CA PRO A 83 -10.40 3.00 -1.83
C PRO A 83 -9.69 3.69 -3.00
N SER A 84 -8.41 4.04 -2.81
CA SER A 84 -7.55 4.65 -3.83
C SER A 84 -6.16 4.02 -3.80
N CYS A 85 -5.53 3.81 -4.96
CA CYS A 85 -4.14 3.37 -5.08
C CYS A 85 -3.30 4.51 -5.69
N GLY A 86 -2.22 4.91 -5.03
CA GLY A 86 -1.32 5.95 -5.54
C GLY A 86 -1.96 7.34 -5.71
N GLY A 87 -3.14 7.59 -5.12
CA GLY A 87 -3.88 8.83 -5.26
C GLY A 87 -4.94 8.82 -6.37
N LEU A 88 -5.05 7.74 -7.14
CA LEU A 88 -6.14 7.52 -8.10
C LEU A 88 -7.18 6.56 -7.51
N PRO A 89 -8.48 6.79 -7.78
CA PRO A 89 -9.52 5.82 -7.45
C PRO A 89 -9.36 4.55 -8.28
N TYR A 90 -9.85 3.43 -7.76
CA TYR A 90 -10.01 2.21 -8.56
C TYR A 90 -11.13 2.37 -9.58
N GLU A 91 -11.04 1.62 -10.68
CA GLU A 91 -12.16 1.44 -11.61
C GLU A 91 -13.17 0.47 -11.01
N ILE A 92 -14.46 0.72 -11.25
CA ILE A 92 -15.54 -0.15 -10.77
C ILE A 92 -15.60 -1.35 -11.72
N PRO A 93 -15.33 -2.59 -11.25
CA PRO A 93 -15.42 -3.76 -12.12
C PRO A 93 -16.88 -4.14 -12.35
N ALA A 94 -17.16 -4.77 -13.49
CA ALA A 94 -18.42 -5.47 -13.67
C ALA A 94 -18.49 -6.70 -12.76
N VAL A 95 -19.70 -7.18 -12.48
CA VAL A 95 -19.88 -8.42 -11.71
C VAL A 95 -19.14 -9.58 -12.39
N GLY A 96 -18.24 -10.23 -11.65
CA GLY A 96 -17.44 -11.35 -12.17
C GLY A 96 -16.15 -10.94 -12.89
N GLU A 97 -15.83 -9.65 -12.96
CA GLU A 97 -14.53 -9.15 -13.42
C GLU A 97 -13.65 -8.75 -12.23
N ASP A 98 -12.34 -8.94 -12.38
CA ASP A 98 -11.37 -8.55 -11.36
C ASP A 98 -11.10 -7.02 -11.41
N PRO A 99 -11.13 -6.31 -10.27
CA PRO A 99 -10.84 -4.88 -10.24
C PRO A 99 -9.38 -4.63 -10.62
N ALA A 100 -9.16 -3.81 -11.63
CA ALA A 100 -7.83 -3.38 -12.04
C ALA A 100 -7.36 -2.16 -11.22
N CYS A 101 -6.08 -2.16 -10.89
CA CYS A 101 -5.41 -0.99 -10.34
C CYS A 101 -4.77 -0.18 -11.48
N SER A 102 -5.06 1.12 -11.55
CA SER A 102 -4.50 2.03 -12.57
C SER A 102 -3.01 2.35 -12.38
N GLN A 103 -2.38 1.88 -11.29
CA GLN A 103 -0.93 1.94 -11.12
C GLN A 103 -0.32 0.71 -11.79
N GLU A 104 0.37 0.92 -12.92
CA GLU A 104 1.19 -0.09 -13.60
C GLU A 104 2.14 -0.75 -12.59
N SER A 105 1.81 -1.94 -12.12
CA SER A 105 2.79 -2.89 -11.61
C SER A 105 2.43 -4.28 -12.15
N PRO A 106 3.41 -5.01 -12.73
CA PRO A 106 3.17 -6.33 -13.33
C PRO A 106 2.66 -7.40 -12.35
N ASP A 107 2.77 -7.15 -11.04
CA ASP A 107 2.52 -8.13 -9.97
C ASP A 107 1.19 -7.89 -9.21
N HIS A 108 0.36 -6.95 -9.70
CA HIS A 108 -0.93 -6.60 -9.09
C HIS A 108 -2.13 -7.37 -9.65
N THR A 109 -1.92 -8.30 -10.57
CA THR A 109 -2.97 -9.24 -10.95
C THR A 109 -3.15 -10.29 -9.86
N PHE A 110 -4.40 -10.68 -9.63
CA PHE A 110 -4.73 -11.86 -8.83
C PHE A 110 -4.31 -13.13 -9.56
#